data_AF-A0A7L3EX24-F1
#
_entry.id   AF-A0A7L3EX24-F1
#
_cell.length_a   1.000
_cell.length_b   1.000
_cell.length_c   1.000
_cell.angle_alpha   90.00
_cell.angle_beta   90.00
_cell.angle_gamma   90.00
#
_symmetry.space_group_name_H-M   'P 1'
#
loop_
_entity.id
_entity.type
_entity.pdbx_description
1 polymer ?
#
loop_
_entity_poly.entity_id
_entity_poly.type
_entity_poly.pdbx_seq_one_letter_code
_entity_poly.pdbx_strand_id
1 'polypeptide(L)'
;LDVTLSPNPSLTFRTIGGILDFYLFMGPTPESMIQQYTEAIGRPHMPAYWSLGFQLSRWGYNSLDVLKETVDRMQHYDIPYDVQHFDIDYMERRLDFTYDKVNFAGLPEFMKELKKKGKHSVVILDPFITKDEEPGTYRPYELGQEMGVWVNNSDGVTPAVGQAWPPGDSVFPDYTNPRTVEWWTQLCLEFKDVLDYDGIWIDMNEPSNFMRGQYPGCANNAINIPPYTPRISDNSLAEKTLCPDSKTYLGDHYNTHSLFGWSQTEPTFNVVQQATGKWAFVLSRSTFVGSGKHGGHWLGDNFSQWKDLRRSIVGILEFNLFGIPYIGADICGFNYNTTYELCLRWMQLGSFYPFSRNHNAEGNSEQDPAVFGDAFAKISRATLRIRYSLLPYLYTLFYESHVHGGTVVRSLMHEFTSDQETHGIDTAFLWGPAFMIAPVLEEATRSVTVYFPEAQWFDYYTVLPSAWKKNYATVSAPLSKIPLYIRGGYILPQQEPATTTTESRLNPFGLIIALDEQGQASGSLFWDDGDSIDTIEKENYFLAKYTFSKVSGNM
;
A
#
# COMPACT_ATOMS: atom_id res chain seq x y z
N LEU A 1 7.54 19.48 11.15
CA LEU A 1 6.83 20.11 12.28
C LEU A 1 6.82 19.16 13.47
N ASP A 2 6.63 19.65 14.70
CA ASP A 2 6.35 18.79 15.87
C ASP A 2 4.88 18.93 16.29
N VAL A 3 4.26 17.81 16.65
CA VAL A 3 2.99 17.77 17.40
C VAL A 3 3.27 17.18 18.78
N THR A 4 2.96 17.93 19.85
CA THR A 4 3.17 17.45 21.23
C THR A 4 1.84 17.23 21.92
N LEU A 5 1.64 16.03 22.47
CA LEU A 5 0.53 15.65 23.33
C LEU A 5 0.85 16.00 24.80
N SER A 6 -0.14 16.47 25.56
CA SER A 6 0.01 16.72 27.00
C SER A 6 -1.00 15.89 27.83
N PRO A 7 -0.70 15.55 29.10
CA PRO A 7 -1.59 14.76 29.96
C PRO A 7 -2.97 15.38 30.21
N ASN A 8 -3.06 16.71 30.18
CA ASN A 8 -4.35 17.40 30.04
C ASN A 8 -4.61 17.49 28.53
N PRO A 9 -5.66 16.88 27.97
CA PRO A 9 -5.78 16.66 26.53
C PRO A 9 -5.67 17.98 25.76
N SER A 10 -4.48 18.23 25.23
CA SER A 10 -4.13 19.41 24.46
C SER A 10 -3.05 19.03 23.45
N LEU A 11 -3.11 19.69 22.30
CA LEU A 11 -2.19 19.52 21.18
C LEU A 11 -1.43 20.82 20.99
N THR A 12 -0.10 20.75 20.97
CA THR A 12 0.75 21.89 20.58
C THR A 12 1.40 21.60 19.24
N PHE A 13 1.09 22.40 18.24
CA PHE A 13 1.74 22.39 16.94
C PHE A 13 2.93 23.37 16.95
N ARG A 14 4.13 22.89 16.60
CA ARG A 14 5.32 23.72 16.38
C ARG A 14 5.80 23.53 14.94
N THR A 15 5.50 24.51 14.10
CA THR A 15 5.94 24.55 12.69
C THR A 15 7.24 25.34 12.57
N ILE A 16 7.97 25.12 11.47
CA ILE A 16 9.19 25.85 11.13
C ILE A 16 8.99 26.81 9.94
N GLY A 17 7.77 26.93 9.42
CA GLY A 17 7.45 27.73 8.24
C GLY A 17 5.98 27.66 7.84
N GLY A 18 5.63 28.38 6.77
CA GLY A 18 4.26 28.44 6.27
C GLY A 18 3.30 29.23 7.15
N ILE A 19 2.02 28.87 7.10
CA ILE A 19 0.92 29.49 7.86
C ILE A 19 0.23 28.45 8.75
N LEU A 20 -0.66 28.92 9.62
CA LEU A 20 -1.59 28.07 10.35
C LEU A 20 -2.92 28.03 9.59
N ASP A 21 -3.17 26.93 8.90
CA ASP A 21 -4.43 26.65 8.21
C ASP A 21 -5.06 25.38 8.80
N PHE A 22 -6.20 25.53 9.49
CA PHE A 22 -6.83 24.47 10.27
C PHE A 22 -8.24 24.20 9.76
N TYR A 23 -8.54 22.91 9.55
CA TYR A 23 -9.86 22.41 9.22
C TYR A 23 -10.37 21.56 10.39
N LEU A 24 -11.65 21.77 10.77
CA LEU A 24 -12.32 20.99 11.80
C LEU A 24 -13.46 20.19 11.19
N PHE A 25 -13.38 18.86 11.30
CA PHE A 25 -14.39 17.92 10.83
C PHE A 25 -15.20 17.41 12.03
N MET A 26 -16.52 17.57 11.99
CA MET A 26 -17.37 17.49 13.20
C MET A 26 -18.02 16.12 13.42
N GLY A 27 -17.96 15.20 12.45
CA GLY A 27 -18.58 13.88 12.58
C GLY A 27 -20.10 13.89 12.34
N PRO A 28 -20.91 13.12 13.10
CA PRO A 28 -20.74 12.83 14.54
C PRO A 28 -20.07 11.48 14.87
N THR A 29 -19.90 10.59 13.90
CA THR A 29 -19.18 9.32 14.08
C THR A 29 -17.75 9.43 13.53
N PRO A 30 -16.78 8.61 13.99
CA PRO A 30 -15.47 8.54 13.39
C PRO A 30 -15.53 8.33 11.87
N GLU A 31 -16.43 7.47 11.37
CA GLU A 31 -16.55 7.22 9.92
C GLU A 31 -17.02 8.45 9.16
N SER A 32 -18.09 9.11 9.62
CA SER A 32 -18.56 10.35 9.00
C SER A 32 -17.51 11.49 9.05
N MET A 33 -16.64 11.48 10.06
CA MET A 33 -15.53 12.44 10.16
C MET A 33 -14.48 12.17 9.07
N ILE A 34 -14.11 10.91 8.84
CA ILE A 34 -13.21 10.54 7.73
C ILE A 34 -13.84 10.82 6.37
N GLN A 35 -15.16 10.64 6.21
CA GLN A 35 -15.87 11.03 4.99
C GLN A 35 -15.76 12.54 4.72
N GLN A 36 -15.96 13.39 5.74
CA GLN A 36 -15.79 14.85 5.62
C GLN A 36 -14.33 15.24 5.31
N TYR A 37 -13.36 14.57 5.95
CA TYR A 37 -11.94 14.80 5.70
C TYR A 37 -11.55 14.46 4.25
N THR A 38 -11.95 13.28 3.77
CA THR A 38 -11.66 12.82 2.41
C THR A 38 -12.43 13.59 1.34
N GLU A 39 -13.60 14.15 1.65
CA GLU A 39 -14.28 15.11 0.78
C GLU A 39 -13.45 16.37 0.57
N ALA A 40 -12.78 16.88 1.60
CA ALA A 40 -11.98 18.10 1.53
C ALA A 40 -10.64 17.92 0.80
N ILE A 41 -9.95 16.80 1.02
CA ILE A 41 -8.59 16.57 0.50
C ILE A 41 -8.55 15.79 -0.83
N GLY A 42 -9.70 15.25 -1.24
CA GLY A 42 -9.80 14.30 -2.35
C GLY A 42 -10.06 12.88 -1.86
N ARG A 43 -11.09 12.24 -2.44
CA ARG A 43 -11.45 10.87 -2.09
C ARG A 43 -10.40 9.89 -2.63
N PRO A 44 -10.19 8.74 -1.94
CA PRO A 44 -9.27 7.71 -2.42
C PRO A 44 -9.60 7.28 -3.85
N HIS A 45 -8.59 6.96 -4.65
CA HIS A 45 -8.81 6.36 -5.96
C HIS A 45 -9.42 4.96 -5.82
N MET A 46 -10.15 4.54 -6.85
CA MET A 46 -10.60 3.16 -6.98
C MET A 46 -9.44 2.30 -7.50
N PRO A 47 -9.00 1.26 -6.77
CA PRO A 47 -7.94 0.39 -7.25
C PRO A 47 -8.47 -0.57 -8.31
N ALA A 48 -7.64 -0.93 -9.29
CA ALA A 48 -7.94 -2.05 -10.17
C ALA A 48 -8.12 -3.35 -9.36
N TYR A 49 -9.09 -4.17 -9.73
CA TYR A 49 -9.46 -5.38 -9.00
C TYR A 49 -8.27 -6.34 -8.82
N TRP A 50 -7.43 -6.47 -9.86
CA TRP A 50 -6.23 -7.32 -9.81
C TRP A 50 -5.21 -6.88 -8.76
N SER A 51 -5.18 -5.59 -8.44
CA SER A 51 -4.26 -5.05 -7.44
C SER A 51 -4.65 -5.48 -6.01
N LEU A 52 -5.91 -5.89 -5.81
CA LEU A 52 -6.34 -6.51 -4.55
C LEU A 52 -5.87 -7.97 -4.43
N GLY A 53 -5.35 -8.59 -5.50
CA GLY A 53 -4.69 -9.89 -5.41
C GLY A 53 -3.43 -9.85 -4.54
N PHE A 54 -2.91 -11.03 -4.19
CA PHE A 54 -1.62 -11.14 -3.49
C PHE A 54 -0.47 -10.82 -4.44
N GLN A 55 0.56 -10.15 -3.91
CA GLN A 55 1.68 -9.63 -4.69
C GLN A 55 2.99 -10.19 -4.15
N LEU A 56 3.89 -10.53 -5.06
CA LEU A 56 5.20 -11.07 -4.72
C LEU A 56 6.32 -10.16 -5.21
N SER A 57 7.28 -9.91 -4.34
CA SER A 57 8.40 -9.02 -4.57
C SER A 57 9.62 -9.48 -3.77
N ARG A 58 10.80 -9.02 -4.18
CA ARG A 58 12.01 -8.92 -3.35
C ARG A 58 13.00 -8.00 -4.04
N TRP A 59 13.82 -7.34 -3.24
CA TRP A 59 15.09 -6.81 -3.68
C TRP A 59 16.07 -7.98 -3.82
N GLY A 60 16.57 -8.21 -5.04
CA GLY A 60 17.61 -9.21 -5.29
C GLY A 60 17.08 -10.59 -5.69
N TYR A 61 16.21 -10.65 -6.71
CA TYR A 61 16.12 -11.87 -7.54
C TYR A 61 17.45 -12.07 -8.31
N ASN A 62 18.11 -10.98 -8.67
CA ASN A 62 19.42 -10.87 -9.33
C ASN A 62 19.51 -11.45 -10.73
N SER A 63 18.55 -12.28 -11.17
CA SER A 63 18.47 -12.78 -12.53
C SER A 63 17.05 -13.23 -12.88
N LEU A 64 16.75 -13.28 -14.17
CA LEU A 64 15.48 -13.76 -14.68
C LEU A 64 15.25 -15.25 -14.39
N ASP A 65 16.31 -16.06 -14.31
CA ASP A 65 16.19 -17.50 -14.04
C ASP A 65 15.69 -17.76 -12.61
N VAL A 66 16.27 -17.09 -11.61
CA VAL A 66 15.80 -17.16 -10.21
C VAL A 66 14.35 -16.68 -10.08
N LEU A 67 14.01 -15.61 -10.81
CA LEU A 67 12.64 -15.11 -10.85
C LEU A 67 11.67 -16.15 -11.45
N LYS A 68 12.03 -16.79 -12.57
CA LYS A 68 11.24 -17.87 -13.19
C LYS A 68 11.06 -19.05 -12.24
N GLU A 69 12.13 -19.49 -11.58
CA GLU A 69 12.05 -20.56 -10.57
C GLU A 69 11.09 -20.21 -9.43
N THR A 70 11.07 -18.94 -9.02
CA THR A 70 10.13 -18.42 -8.01
C THR A 70 8.69 -18.49 -8.49
N VAL A 71 8.43 -18.02 -9.70
CA VAL A 71 7.09 -18.08 -10.31
C VAL A 71 6.62 -19.52 -10.48
N ASP A 72 7.50 -20.41 -10.93
CA ASP A 72 7.18 -21.82 -11.15
C ASP A 72 6.88 -22.56 -9.84
N ARG A 73 7.60 -22.28 -8.74
CA ARG A 73 7.27 -22.89 -7.43
C ARG A 73 5.97 -22.35 -6.84
N MET A 74 5.66 -21.07 -7.03
CA MET A 74 4.38 -20.49 -6.63
C MET A 74 3.22 -21.17 -7.36
N GLN A 75 3.39 -21.42 -8.67
CA GLN A 75 2.45 -22.18 -9.48
C GLN A 75 2.37 -23.66 -9.05
N HIS A 76 3.49 -24.32 -8.77
CA HIS A 76 3.54 -25.71 -8.32
C HIS A 76 2.72 -25.95 -7.05
N TYR A 77 2.81 -25.03 -6.09
CA TYR A 77 2.06 -25.10 -4.84
C TYR A 77 0.68 -24.42 -4.90
N ASP A 78 0.24 -23.99 -6.08
CA ASP A 78 -1.10 -23.40 -6.30
C ASP A 78 -1.36 -22.21 -5.36
N ILE A 79 -0.35 -21.37 -5.16
CA ILE A 79 -0.47 -20.16 -4.35
C ILE A 79 -1.16 -19.06 -5.17
N PRO A 80 -2.30 -18.50 -4.72
CA PRO A 80 -2.90 -17.36 -5.38
C PRO A 80 -1.97 -16.15 -5.34
N TYR A 81 -1.66 -15.56 -6.50
CA TYR A 81 -0.94 -14.29 -6.60
C TYR A 81 -1.16 -13.66 -7.99
N ASP A 82 -1.37 -12.36 -8.01
CA ASP A 82 -1.71 -11.60 -9.22
C ASP A 82 -0.55 -10.77 -9.75
N VAL A 83 0.33 -10.30 -8.86
CA VAL A 83 1.31 -9.27 -9.22
C VAL A 83 2.71 -9.75 -8.95
N GLN A 84 3.57 -9.66 -9.97
CA GLN A 84 5.00 -9.78 -9.83
C GLN A 84 5.63 -8.38 -9.83
N HIS A 85 6.33 -8.05 -8.75
CA HIS A 85 7.13 -6.83 -8.66
C HIS A 85 8.56 -7.08 -9.13
N PHE A 86 9.15 -6.04 -9.70
CA PHE A 86 10.53 -5.98 -10.14
C PHE A 86 11.20 -4.81 -9.44
N ASP A 87 12.11 -5.13 -8.50
CA ASP A 87 12.94 -4.17 -7.78
C ASP A 87 14.19 -3.78 -8.61
N ILE A 88 15.04 -2.89 -8.12
CA ILE A 88 16.15 -2.25 -8.84
C ILE A 88 17.15 -3.23 -9.48
N ASP A 89 17.13 -4.52 -9.13
CA ASP A 89 17.95 -5.55 -9.78
C ASP A 89 17.55 -5.83 -11.24
N TYR A 90 16.33 -5.48 -11.67
CA TYR A 90 15.98 -5.59 -13.10
C TYR A 90 16.71 -4.54 -13.96
N MET A 91 17.09 -3.41 -13.38
CA MET A 91 17.66 -2.26 -14.09
C MET A 91 19.11 -2.50 -14.48
N GLU A 92 19.56 -1.91 -15.60
CA GLU A 92 20.99 -1.87 -15.90
C GLU A 92 21.69 -0.98 -14.89
N ARG A 93 22.52 -1.56 -14.00
CA ARG A 93 23.29 -0.80 -12.98
C ARG A 93 22.43 0.15 -12.12
N ARG A 94 21.17 -0.20 -11.84
CA ARG A 94 20.18 0.64 -11.13
C ARG A 94 19.84 1.95 -11.84
N LEU A 95 19.94 1.99 -13.16
CA LEU A 95 19.53 3.14 -13.97
C LEU A 95 18.04 3.04 -14.28
N ASP A 96 17.26 4.03 -13.83
CA ASP A 96 15.86 4.19 -14.18
C ASP A 96 15.65 4.14 -15.71
N PHE A 97 14.51 3.58 -16.13
CA PHE A 97 14.14 3.40 -17.55
C PHE A 97 15.07 2.49 -18.37
N THR A 98 15.81 1.60 -17.71
CA THR A 98 16.64 0.58 -18.35
C THR A 98 16.29 -0.82 -17.85
N TYR A 99 16.82 -1.87 -18.49
CA TYR A 99 16.86 -3.20 -17.89
C TYR A 99 18.15 -3.93 -18.26
N ASP A 100 18.66 -4.75 -17.34
CA ASP A 100 19.90 -5.50 -17.49
C ASP A 100 19.77 -6.55 -18.59
N LYS A 101 20.48 -6.32 -19.71
CA LYS A 101 20.46 -7.19 -20.89
C LYS A 101 21.22 -8.51 -20.71
N VAL A 102 21.91 -8.70 -19.59
CA VAL A 102 22.68 -9.90 -19.25
C VAL A 102 21.90 -10.75 -18.25
N ASN A 103 21.65 -10.25 -17.04
CA ASN A 103 21.00 -11.03 -15.99
C ASN A 103 19.48 -11.14 -16.19
N PHE A 104 18.89 -10.17 -16.89
CA PHE A 104 17.46 -10.11 -17.22
C PHE A 104 17.23 -10.22 -18.73
N ALA A 105 18.12 -10.92 -19.44
CA ALA A 105 17.95 -11.26 -20.85
C ALA A 105 16.63 -12.03 -21.07
N GLY A 106 15.70 -11.46 -21.84
CA GLY A 106 14.38 -12.05 -22.10
C GLY A 106 13.26 -11.56 -21.16
N LEU A 107 13.53 -10.55 -20.32
CA LEU A 107 12.52 -9.96 -19.42
C LEU A 107 11.26 -9.46 -20.17
N PRO A 108 11.34 -8.73 -21.31
CA PRO A 108 10.16 -8.31 -22.05
C PRO A 108 9.25 -9.49 -22.47
N GLU A 109 9.85 -10.60 -22.90
CA GLU A 109 9.13 -11.82 -23.27
C GLU A 109 8.49 -12.47 -22.05
N PHE A 110 9.20 -12.54 -20.93
CA PHE A 110 8.68 -13.10 -19.70
C PHE A 110 7.48 -12.31 -19.14
N MET A 111 7.51 -10.98 -19.17
CA MET A 111 6.35 -10.15 -18.77
C MET A 111 5.12 -10.45 -19.64
N LYS A 112 5.31 -10.66 -20.94
CA LYS A 112 4.22 -11.10 -21.84
C LYS A 112 3.69 -12.49 -21.49
N GLU A 113 4.55 -13.40 -21.02
CA GLU A 113 4.13 -14.73 -20.54
C GLU A 113 3.32 -14.62 -19.25
N LEU A 114 3.75 -13.80 -18.28
CA LEU A 114 2.99 -13.52 -17.06
C LEU A 114 1.60 -12.96 -17.39
N LYS A 115 1.54 -11.99 -18.30
CA LYS A 115 0.28 -11.37 -18.76
C LYS A 115 -0.67 -12.38 -19.40
N LYS A 116 -0.16 -13.30 -20.22
CA LYS A 116 -0.95 -14.40 -20.79
C LYS A 116 -1.50 -15.37 -19.73
N LYS A 117 -0.81 -15.49 -18.58
CA LYS A 117 -1.27 -16.25 -17.41
C LYS A 117 -2.19 -15.43 -16.48
N GLY A 118 -2.64 -14.25 -16.90
CA GLY A 118 -3.53 -13.39 -16.13
C GLY A 118 -2.86 -12.70 -14.94
N LYS A 119 -1.53 -12.55 -14.97
CA LYS A 119 -0.72 -11.85 -13.95
C LYS A 119 -0.27 -10.48 -14.45
N HIS A 120 0.04 -9.61 -13.52
CA HIS A 120 0.40 -8.21 -13.76
C HIS A 120 1.84 -7.95 -13.31
N SER A 121 2.51 -7.03 -13.99
CA SER A 121 3.90 -6.67 -13.70
C SER A 121 4.00 -5.25 -13.17
N VAL A 122 4.64 -5.06 -12.02
CA VAL A 122 4.90 -3.74 -11.43
C VAL A 122 6.40 -3.50 -11.36
N VAL A 123 6.86 -2.38 -11.90
CA VAL A 123 8.28 -2.00 -11.89
C VAL A 123 8.53 -0.90 -10.87
N ILE A 124 9.64 -0.98 -10.14
CA ILE A 124 10.12 0.14 -9.33
C ILE A 124 10.73 1.23 -10.24
N LEU A 125 10.54 2.49 -9.88
CA LEU A 125 11.24 3.65 -10.44
C LEU A 125 11.60 4.61 -9.30
N ASP A 126 12.78 5.22 -9.41
CA ASP A 126 13.36 6.08 -8.38
C ASP A 126 13.41 7.57 -8.80
N PRO A 127 13.43 8.53 -7.85
CA PRO A 127 13.37 9.94 -8.14
C PRO A 127 14.76 10.57 -8.23
N PHE A 128 15.72 9.83 -8.78
CA PHE A 128 17.07 10.32 -9.02
C PHE A 128 17.63 9.74 -10.30
N ILE A 129 18.45 10.53 -10.98
CA ILE A 129 19.02 10.21 -12.27
C ILE A 129 20.51 10.47 -12.17
N THR A 130 21.35 9.47 -12.47
CA THR A 130 22.80 9.68 -12.51
C THR A 130 23.15 10.71 -13.59
N LYS A 131 24.10 11.59 -13.28
CA LYS A 131 24.62 12.60 -14.21
C LYS A 131 25.96 12.23 -14.84
N ASP A 132 26.51 11.06 -14.48
CA ASP A 132 27.89 10.68 -14.80
C ASP A 132 27.99 9.62 -15.91
N GLU A 133 26.90 9.38 -16.64
CA GLU A 133 26.91 8.52 -17.82
C GLU A 133 27.58 9.21 -19.02
N GLU A 134 28.12 8.41 -19.93
CA GLU A 134 28.77 8.96 -21.13
C GLU A 134 27.75 9.72 -22.00
N PRO A 135 28.16 10.85 -22.62
CA PRO A 135 27.27 11.58 -23.53
C PRO A 135 26.72 10.68 -24.64
N GLY A 136 25.41 10.71 -24.83
CA GLY A 136 24.65 9.93 -25.81
C GLY A 136 24.17 8.56 -25.31
N THR A 137 24.44 8.18 -24.05
CA THR A 137 24.11 6.83 -23.55
C THR A 137 22.96 6.78 -22.55
N TYR A 138 22.58 7.90 -21.92
CA TYR A 138 21.55 7.92 -20.89
C TYR A 138 20.52 9.03 -21.09
N ARG A 139 19.53 8.71 -21.91
CA ARG A 139 18.44 9.60 -22.33
C ARG A 139 17.69 10.29 -21.18
N PRO A 140 17.35 9.63 -20.05
CA PRO A 140 16.67 10.30 -18.94
C PRO A 140 17.40 11.55 -18.43
N TYR A 141 18.72 11.47 -18.31
CA TYR A 141 19.56 12.60 -17.89
C TYR A 141 19.62 13.69 -18.96
N GLU A 142 19.90 13.32 -20.21
CA GLU A 142 20.06 14.29 -21.31
C GLU A 142 18.80 15.10 -21.55
N LEU A 143 17.64 14.42 -21.60
CA LEU A 143 16.35 15.08 -21.79
C LEU A 143 16.01 15.96 -20.58
N GLY A 144 16.28 15.48 -19.36
CA GLY A 144 16.04 16.26 -18.15
C GLY A 144 16.91 17.53 -18.08
N GLN A 145 18.17 17.43 -18.55
CA GLN A 145 19.07 18.56 -18.66
C GLN A 145 18.63 19.57 -19.73
N GLU A 146 18.15 19.10 -20.89
CA GLU A 146 17.58 19.94 -21.95
C GLU A 146 16.33 20.68 -21.46
N MET A 147 15.44 19.97 -20.76
CA MET A 147 14.17 20.52 -20.28
C MET A 147 14.30 21.33 -18.99
N GLY A 148 15.44 21.24 -18.28
CA GLY A 148 15.69 21.95 -17.03
C GLY A 148 14.74 21.51 -15.90
N VAL A 149 14.68 20.20 -15.65
CA VAL A 149 13.71 19.56 -14.73
C VAL A 149 14.25 19.34 -13.32
N TRP A 150 15.51 19.65 -13.06
CA TRP A 150 16.16 19.33 -11.79
C TRP A 150 15.79 20.30 -10.65
N VAL A 151 15.77 19.79 -9.43
CA VAL A 151 15.96 20.62 -8.23
C VAL A 151 17.33 21.27 -8.33
N ASN A 152 17.40 22.59 -8.12
CA ASN A 152 18.64 23.35 -8.24
C ASN A 152 19.21 23.71 -6.86
N ASN A 153 20.50 24.03 -6.83
CA ASN A 153 21.18 24.70 -5.73
C ASN A 153 20.51 26.05 -5.42
N SER A 154 20.96 26.70 -4.34
CA SER A 154 20.44 28.00 -3.92
C SER A 154 20.65 29.14 -4.93
N ASP A 155 21.51 28.96 -5.95
CA ASP A 155 21.66 29.86 -7.09
C ASP A 155 20.49 29.80 -8.09
N GLY A 156 19.63 28.79 -7.98
CA GLY A 156 18.46 28.56 -8.82
C GLY A 156 18.75 28.06 -10.23
N VAL A 157 20.02 27.76 -10.57
CA VAL A 157 20.44 27.41 -11.94
C VAL A 157 21.25 26.12 -11.98
N THR A 158 22.13 25.89 -11.01
CA THR A 158 22.98 24.70 -10.97
C THR A 158 22.21 23.54 -10.36
N PRO A 159 22.10 22.36 -10.99
CA PRO A 159 21.41 21.21 -10.41
C PRO A 159 21.97 20.83 -9.03
N ALA A 160 21.08 20.48 -8.10
CA ALA A 160 21.45 19.88 -6.83
C ALA A 160 21.94 18.45 -7.06
N VAL A 161 23.10 18.12 -6.49
CA VAL A 161 23.80 16.85 -6.74
C VAL A 161 23.93 16.05 -5.45
N GLY A 162 23.36 14.85 -5.41
CA GLY A 162 23.44 13.90 -4.30
C GLY A 162 24.01 12.54 -4.71
N GLN A 163 23.77 11.52 -3.89
CA GLN A 163 24.17 10.13 -4.13
C GLN A 163 22.99 9.19 -3.89
N ALA A 164 22.86 8.17 -4.74
CA ALA A 164 21.74 7.24 -4.73
C ALA A 164 22.16 5.85 -5.26
N TRP A 165 21.21 5.02 -5.70
CA TRP A 165 21.49 3.66 -6.19
C TRP A 165 22.38 3.58 -7.44
N PRO A 166 22.18 4.43 -8.47
CA PRO A 166 23.06 4.45 -9.64
C PRO A 166 24.52 4.72 -9.26
N PRO A 167 25.49 4.24 -10.05
CA PRO A 167 26.88 4.65 -9.88
C PRO A 167 27.05 6.15 -10.15
N GLY A 168 27.97 6.77 -9.40
CA GLY A 168 28.30 8.18 -9.54
C GLY A 168 27.35 9.10 -8.77
N ASP A 169 27.37 10.36 -9.16
CA ASP A 169 26.55 11.41 -8.61
C ASP A 169 25.17 11.44 -9.29
N SER A 170 24.13 11.81 -8.53
CA SER A 170 22.76 11.86 -9.02
C SER A 170 22.13 13.25 -8.89
N VAL A 171 21.28 13.60 -9.85
CA VAL A 171 20.38 14.77 -9.82
C VAL A 171 18.95 14.33 -9.54
N PHE A 172 18.14 15.24 -9.02
CA PHE A 172 16.78 14.95 -8.52
C PHE A 172 15.76 15.74 -9.34
N PRO A 173 14.76 15.09 -9.98
CA PRO A 173 13.70 15.80 -10.68
C PRO A 173 12.84 16.61 -9.70
N ASP A 174 12.50 17.83 -10.10
CA ASP A 174 11.55 18.67 -9.39
C ASP A 174 10.15 18.42 -9.91
N TYR A 175 9.42 17.49 -9.29
CA TYR A 175 8.05 17.14 -9.69
C TYR A 175 7.01 18.27 -9.47
N THR A 176 7.41 19.38 -8.85
CA THR A 176 6.55 20.58 -8.76
C THR A 176 6.59 21.44 -10.03
N ASN A 177 7.56 21.20 -10.92
CA ASN A 177 7.71 21.87 -12.20
C ASN A 177 6.87 21.16 -13.29
N PRO A 178 5.97 21.85 -14.01
CA PRO A 178 5.20 21.26 -15.10
C PRO A 178 6.04 20.60 -16.20
N ARG A 179 7.26 21.09 -16.46
CA ARG A 179 8.17 20.46 -17.45
C ARG A 179 8.68 19.10 -16.96
N THR A 180 8.81 18.90 -15.66
CA THR A 180 9.17 17.59 -15.10
C THR A 180 8.05 16.58 -15.32
N VAL A 181 6.78 17.02 -15.26
CA VAL A 181 5.63 16.16 -15.58
C VAL A 181 5.68 15.70 -17.04
N GLU A 182 6.00 16.60 -17.98
CA GLU A 182 6.17 16.25 -19.39
C GLU A 182 7.33 15.28 -19.61
N TRP A 183 8.49 15.56 -19.02
CA TRP A 183 9.68 14.70 -19.04
C TRP A 183 9.39 13.30 -18.50
N TRP A 184 8.77 13.21 -17.32
CA TRP A 184 8.41 11.96 -16.65
C TRP A 184 7.41 11.17 -17.48
N THR A 185 6.38 11.84 -18.00
CA THR A 185 5.36 11.22 -18.85
C THR A 185 5.99 10.61 -20.09
N GLN A 186 6.87 11.36 -20.76
CA GLN A 186 7.55 10.89 -21.96
C GLN A 186 8.40 9.64 -21.68
N LEU A 187 9.23 9.66 -20.64
CA LEU A 187 10.10 8.53 -20.31
C LEU A 187 9.34 7.28 -19.88
N CYS A 188 8.27 7.44 -19.09
CA CYS A 188 7.41 6.31 -18.72
C CYS A 188 6.74 5.68 -19.95
N LEU A 189 6.20 6.49 -20.87
CA LEU A 189 5.59 5.97 -22.10
C LEU A 189 6.60 5.27 -23.02
N GLU A 190 7.79 5.85 -23.18
CA GLU A 190 8.87 5.21 -23.93
C GLU A 190 9.33 3.89 -23.27
N PHE A 191 9.38 3.85 -21.94
CA PHE A 191 9.75 2.65 -21.20
C PHE A 191 8.67 1.57 -21.24
N LYS A 192 7.38 1.96 -21.32
CA LYS A 192 6.26 1.04 -21.54
C LYS A 192 6.41 0.26 -22.85
N ASP A 193 6.98 0.87 -23.89
CA ASP A 193 7.28 0.18 -25.15
C ASP A 193 8.43 -0.83 -25.03
N VAL A 194 9.28 -0.69 -24.02
CA VAL A 194 10.39 -1.61 -23.72
C VAL A 194 9.94 -2.75 -22.81
N LEU A 195 9.31 -2.40 -21.68
CA LEU A 195 8.73 -3.34 -20.71
C LEU A 195 7.23 -3.06 -20.58
N ASP A 196 6.39 -4.02 -20.96
CA ASP A 196 4.93 -3.92 -20.89
C ASP A 196 4.43 -4.03 -19.43
N TYR A 197 4.81 -3.08 -18.56
CA TYR A 197 4.42 -3.03 -17.15
C TYR A 197 2.97 -2.58 -16.95
N ASP A 198 2.28 -3.07 -15.94
CA ASP A 198 0.87 -2.73 -15.65
C ASP A 198 0.71 -1.71 -14.50
N GLY A 199 1.79 -1.44 -13.76
CA GLY A 199 1.83 -0.43 -12.70
C GLY A 199 3.24 0.01 -12.34
N ILE A 200 3.34 1.10 -11.58
CA ILE A 200 4.63 1.67 -11.14
C ILE A 200 4.67 1.74 -9.62
N TRP A 201 5.78 1.28 -9.05
CA TRP A 201 6.16 1.50 -7.66
C TRP A 201 7.18 2.64 -7.62
N ILE A 202 6.82 3.79 -7.04
CA ILE A 202 7.75 4.92 -6.84
C ILE A 202 8.32 4.87 -5.42
N ASP A 203 9.62 4.62 -5.34
CA ASP A 203 10.33 4.53 -4.06
C ASP A 203 11.24 5.75 -3.85
N MET A 204 11.92 5.84 -2.71
CA MET A 204 12.98 6.80 -2.45
C MET A 204 12.58 8.28 -2.56
N ASN A 205 11.28 8.58 -2.49
CA ASN A 205 10.69 9.86 -2.86
C ASN A 205 10.35 10.78 -1.67
N GLU A 206 11.11 10.66 -0.57
CA GLU A 206 11.11 11.66 0.51
C GLU A 206 11.54 13.07 0.08
N PRO A 207 12.56 13.32 -0.77
CA PRO A 207 13.46 12.43 -1.53
C PRO A 207 14.64 11.93 -0.69
N SER A 208 14.95 10.64 -0.82
CA SER A 208 16.08 10.01 -0.14
C SER A 208 17.40 10.37 -0.82
N ASN A 209 18.41 10.69 -0.01
CA ASN A 209 19.78 10.91 -0.46
C ASN A 209 20.75 10.15 0.45
N PHE A 210 21.74 9.46 -0.13
CA PHE A 210 22.72 8.68 0.64
C PHE A 210 23.74 9.55 1.35
N MET A 211 23.89 10.80 0.91
CA MET A 211 24.65 11.83 1.61
C MET A 211 23.73 12.86 2.29
N ARG A 212 24.32 13.64 3.21
CA ARG A 212 23.65 14.77 3.85
C ARG A 212 23.69 16.00 2.94
N GLY A 213 22.54 16.50 2.51
CA GLY A 213 22.43 17.69 1.68
C GLY A 213 22.74 17.41 0.21
N GLN A 214 23.71 18.13 -0.35
CA GLN A 214 24.20 17.94 -1.73
C GLN A 214 25.68 18.31 -1.81
N TYR A 215 26.33 18.07 -2.94
CA TYR A 215 27.70 18.53 -3.20
C TYR A 215 27.75 20.05 -3.46
N PRO A 216 28.71 20.81 -2.87
CA PRO A 216 29.74 20.39 -1.90
C PRO A 216 29.27 20.41 -0.43
N GLY A 217 28.05 20.84 -0.15
CA GLY A 217 27.41 20.85 1.17
C GLY A 217 26.28 21.87 1.22
N CYS A 218 25.60 21.96 2.36
CA CYS A 218 24.59 23.00 2.59
C CYS A 218 25.23 24.29 3.12
N ALA A 219 24.76 25.44 2.60
CA ALA A 219 25.22 26.73 3.07
C ALA A 219 24.82 27.00 4.53
N ASN A 220 25.66 27.73 5.27
CA ASN A 220 25.35 28.14 6.64
C ASN A 220 24.39 29.33 6.63
N ASN A 221 23.08 29.06 6.68
CA ASN A 221 22.02 30.07 6.70
C ASN A 221 20.82 29.59 7.54
N ALA A 222 19.87 30.50 7.77
CA ALA A 222 18.70 30.23 8.61
C ALA A 222 17.68 29.24 8.00
N ILE A 223 17.81 28.87 6.73
CA ILE A 223 16.95 27.88 6.07
C ILE A 223 17.51 26.47 6.32
N ASN A 224 18.81 26.29 6.14
CA ASN A 224 19.49 25.02 6.41
C ASN A 224 19.67 24.75 7.92
N ILE A 225 19.77 25.81 8.73
CA ILE A 225 19.95 25.76 10.18
C ILE A 225 18.91 26.70 10.82
N PRO A 226 17.64 26.27 10.90
CA PRO A 226 16.58 27.10 11.44
C PRO A 226 16.74 27.32 12.95
N PRO A 227 16.18 28.42 13.49
CA PRO A 227 16.24 28.72 14.94
C PRO A 227 15.54 27.66 15.80
N TYR A 228 14.61 26.89 15.21
CA TYR A 228 13.99 25.72 15.82
C TYR A 228 14.10 24.55 14.84
N THR A 229 14.69 23.45 15.28
CA THR A 229 14.69 22.18 14.55
C THR A 229 13.70 21.23 15.22
N PRO A 230 12.71 20.66 14.50
CA PRO A 230 11.78 19.67 15.06
C PRO A 230 12.55 18.42 15.54
N ARG A 231 11.90 17.57 16.33
CA ARG A 231 12.50 16.32 16.83
C ARG A 231 12.55 15.24 15.74
N ILE A 232 13.44 15.45 14.78
CA ILE A 232 13.79 14.51 13.70
C ILE A 232 15.01 13.66 14.10
N SER A 233 15.16 12.47 13.51
CA SER A 233 16.13 11.44 13.92
C SER A 233 17.56 11.94 14.12
N ASP A 234 18.01 12.90 13.30
CA ASP A 234 19.41 13.31 13.22
C ASP A 234 19.63 14.80 13.48
N ASN A 235 18.60 15.52 13.97
CA ASN A 235 18.63 16.96 14.26
C ASN A 235 19.13 17.84 13.10
N SER A 236 19.00 17.41 11.84
CA SER A 236 19.29 18.23 10.66
C SER A 236 18.25 18.00 9.58
N LEU A 237 17.73 19.10 9.02
CA LEU A 237 16.76 19.05 7.91
C LEU A 237 17.34 18.50 6.60
N ALA A 238 18.67 18.45 6.47
CA ALA A 238 19.36 17.95 5.28
C ALA A 238 19.84 16.49 5.46
N GLU A 239 19.59 15.87 6.61
CA GLU A 239 20.00 14.48 6.80
C GLU A 239 19.16 13.56 5.91
N LYS A 240 19.83 12.69 5.15
CA LYS A 240 19.22 11.76 4.19
C LYS A 240 18.34 12.42 3.11
N THR A 241 18.53 13.70 2.83
CA THR A 241 17.79 14.46 1.80
C THR A 241 18.66 15.62 1.26
N LEU A 242 18.11 16.41 0.34
CA LEU A 242 18.73 17.60 -0.25
C LEU A 242 18.83 18.78 0.75
N CYS A 243 19.64 19.79 0.42
CA CYS A 243 19.72 21.00 1.25
C CYS A 243 18.38 21.74 1.26
N PRO A 244 17.89 22.17 2.43
CA PRO A 244 16.63 22.91 2.52
C PRO A 244 16.58 24.21 1.70
N ASP A 245 17.70 24.89 1.46
CA ASP A 245 17.76 26.08 0.61
C ASP A 245 17.88 25.81 -0.90
N SER A 246 17.82 24.53 -1.31
CA SER A 246 17.67 24.14 -2.71
C SER A 246 16.37 24.69 -3.30
N LYS A 247 16.36 24.95 -4.61
CA LYS A 247 15.26 25.58 -5.32
C LYS A 247 14.47 24.54 -6.10
N THR A 248 13.17 24.50 -5.81
CA THR A 248 12.12 23.86 -6.62
C THR A 248 11.29 24.95 -7.30
N TYR A 249 10.45 24.58 -8.26
CA TYR A 249 9.60 25.47 -9.03
C TYR A 249 8.60 26.22 -8.15
N LEU A 250 8.07 25.58 -7.11
CA LEU A 250 7.15 26.22 -6.15
C LEU A 250 7.87 27.01 -5.03
N GLY A 251 9.19 26.88 -4.90
CA GLY A 251 9.97 27.60 -3.89
C GLY A 251 11.10 26.77 -3.30
N ASP A 252 11.55 27.16 -2.10
CA ASP A 252 12.63 26.46 -1.41
C ASP A 252 12.22 25.04 -1.01
N HIS A 253 13.15 24.08 -1.11
CA HIS A 253 12.98 22.70 -0.66
C HIS A 253 12.56 22.64 0.80
N TYR A 254 12.96 23.62 1.63
CA TYR A 254 12.48 23.80 2.99
C TYR A 254 10.96 23.78 3.14
N ASN A 255 10.23 24.35 2.17
CA ASN A 255 8.77 24.38 2.16
C ASN A 255 8.16 23.23 1.34
N THR A 256 8.88 22.71 0.35
CA THR A 256 8.37 21.70 -0.60
C THR A 256 8.85 20.27 -0.31
N HIS A 257 9.73 20.06 0.67
CA HIS A 257 10.34 18.77 1.00
C HIS A 257 9.28 17.69 1.21
N SER A 258 8.35 17.90 2.15
CA SER A 258 7.29 16.93 2.44
C SER A 258 6.22 16.82 1.34
N LEU A 259 6.37 17.56 0.23
CA LEU A 259 5.51 17.45 -0.96
C LEU A 259 6.18 16.65 -2.07
N PHE A 260 7.43 16.21 -1.93
CA PHE A 260 8.18 15.61 -3.03
C PHE A 260 7.47 14.34 -3.58
N GLY A 261 7.25 13.32 -2.74
CA GLY A 261 6.52 12.11 -3.14
C GLY A 261 5.07 12.39 -3.55
N TRP A 262 4.39 13.32 -2.87
CA TRP A 262 3.05 13.77 -3.25
C TRP A 262 3.02 14.35 -4.67
N SER A 263 3.98 15.19 -5.02
CA SER A 263 4.09 15.82 -6.34
C SER A 263 4.52 14.85 -7.45
N GLN A 264 5.20 13.75 -7.11
CA GLN A 264 5.52 12.67 -8.06
C GLN A 264 4.32 11.74 -8.31
N THR A 265 3.47 11.53 -7.30
CA THR A 265 2.42 10.51 -7.33
C THR A 265 1.36 10.80 -8.41
N GLU A 266 0.85 12.03 -8.50
CA GLU A 266 -0.17 12.39 -9.50
C GLU A 266 0.33 12.28 -10.96
N PRO A 267 1.50 12.83 -11.34
CA PRO A 267 2.10 12.60 -12.65
C PRO A 267 2.25 11.11 -12.99
N THR A 268 2.70 10.31 -12.02
CA THR A 268 2.87 8.86 -12.19
C THR A 268 1.52 8.17 -12.41
N PHE A 269 0.49 8.54 -11.64
CA PHE A 269 -0.86 8.01 -11.80
C PHE A 269 -1.40 8.29 -13.20
N ASN A 270 -1.29 9.54 -13.65
CA ASN A 270 -1.78 9.96 -14.97
C ASN A 270 -1.04 9.24 -16.10
N VAL A 271 0.29 9.11 -16.04
CA VAL A 271 1.02 8.40 -17.10
C VAL A 271 0.75 6.91 -17.10
N VAL A 272 0.54 6.26 -15.94
CA VAL A 272 0.13 4.84 -15.92
C VAL A 272 -1.23 4.66 -16.57
N GLN A 273 -2.21 5.55 -16.34
CA GLN A 273 -3.49 5.50 -17.05
C GLN A 273 -3.30 5.70 -18.56
N GLN A 274 -2.46 6.64 -18.98
CA GLN A 274 -2.16 6.89 -20.39
C GLN A 274 -1.47 5.70 -21.06
N ALA A 275 -0.52 5.07 -20.36
CA ALA A 275 0.29 3.95 -20.85
C ALA A 275 -0.52 2.65 -20.99
N THR A 276 -1.52 2.44 -20.12
CA THR A 276 -2.27 1.19 -20.05
C THR A 276 -3.69 1.30 -20.62
N GLY A 277 -4.27 2.50 -20.65
CA GLY A 277 -5.69 2.73 -20.90
C GLY A 277 -6.61 2.22 -19.79
N LYS A 278 -6.05 1.93 -18.60
CA LYS A 278 -6.70 1.30 -17.45
C LYS A 278 -6.52 2.14 -16.19
N TRP A 279 -7.24 1.82 -15.11
CA TRP A 279 -6.99 2.41 -13.80
C TRP A 279 -5.54 2.20 -13.38
N ALA A 280 -4.92 3.26 -12.89
CA ALA A 280 -3.52 3.22 -12.55
C ALA A 280 -3.28 2.47 -11.24
N PHE A 281 -2.22 1.67 -11.25
CA PHE A 281 -1.56 1.21 -10.04
C PHE A 281 -0.32 2.07 -9.81
N VAL A 282 -0.33 2.83 -8.73
CA VAL A 282 0.83 3.56 -8.21
C VAL A 282 1.00 3.24 -6.74
N LEU A 283 2.18 2.77 -6.36
CA LEU A 283 2.56 2.53 -4.97
C LEU A 283 3.66 3.51 -4.59
N SER A 284 3.43 4.40 -3.61
CA SER A 284 4.39 5.43 -3.20
C SER A 284 4.88 5.23 -1.76
N ARG A 285 6.18 5.49 -1.51
CA ARG A 285 6.71 5.49 -0.14
C ARG A 285 6.33 6.78 0.59
N SER A 286 6.79 7.91 0.09
CA SER A 286 6.51 9.21 0.69
C SER A 286 5.10 9.66 0.32
N THR A 287 4.37 10.18 1.30
CA THR A 287 3.00 10.66 1.14
C THR A 287 2.78 11.97 1.87
N PHE A 288 1.84 12.77 1.37
CA PHE A 288 1.26 13.93 2.04
C PHE A 288 -0.27 13.84 2.06
N VAL A 289 -0.93 14.81 2.69
CA VAL A 289 -2.40 14.91 2.74
C VAL A 289 -2.99 14.84 1.32
N GLY A 290 -3.94 13.92 1.11
CA GLY A 290 -4.61 13.71 -0.19
C GLY A 290 -3.92 12.72 -1.14
N SER A 291 -2.77 12.13 -0.78
CA SER A 291 -2.04 11.19 -1.67
C SER A 291 -2.88 9.98 -2.10
N GLY A 292 -3.84 9.55 -1.28
CA GLY A 292 -4.72 8.42 -1.59
C GLY A 292 -5.57 8.60 -2.85
N LYS A 293 -5.73 9.85 -3.31
CA LYS A 293 -6.41 10.18 -4.57
C LYS A 293 -5.65 9.68 -5.81
N HIS A 294 -4.34 9.45 -5.72
CA HIS A 294 -3.50 9.10 -6.87
C HIS A 294 -2.56 7.90 -6.62
N GLY A 295 -2.71 7.17 -5.51
CA GLY A 295 -1.90 5.98 -5.27
C GLY A 295 -2.17 5.33 -3.92
N GLY A 296 -1.52 4.18 -3.71
CA GLY A 296 -1.43 3.53 -2.41
C GLY A 296 -0.08 3.73 -1.74
N HIS A 297 0.06 3.08 -0.59
CA HIS A 297 1.26 3.15 0.23
C HIS A 297 1.58 1.78 0.83
N TRP A 298 2.83 1.59 1.26
CA TRP A 298 3.23 0.49 2.15
C TRP A 298 4.04 1.06 3.30
N LEU A 299 3.98 0.44 4.48
CA LEU A 299 4.60 0.96 5.71
C LEU A 299 6.15 1.01 5.71
N GLY A 300 6.79 0.87 4.55
CA GLY A 300 8.24 0.95 4.39
C GLY A 300 8.99 -0.29 4.90
N ASP A 301 10.30 -0.10 5.05
CA ASP A 301 11.33 -1.09 5.39
C ASP A 301 11.18 -1.63 6.82
N ASN A 302 10.11 -2.36 7.08
CA ASN A 302 9.84 -3.02 8.35
C ASN A 302 10.85 -4.15 8.64
N PHE A 303 10.86 -4.65 9.87
CA PHE A 303 11.75 -5.75 10.27
C PHE A 303 10.99 -7.07 10.41
N SER A 304 11.66 -8.18 10.10
CA SER A 304 11.19 -9.55 10.33
C SER A 304 11.16 -9.88 11.83
N GLN A 305 10.28 -9.21 12.57
CA GLN A 305 10.11 -9.31 14.03
C GLN A 305 8.63 -9.27 14.42
N TRP A 306 8.25 -9.98 15.48
CA TRP A 306 6.86 -10.01 15.99
C TRP A 306 6.31 -8.64 16.40
N LYS A 307 7.17 -7.73 16.88
CA LYS A 307 6.75 -6.36 17.22
C LYS A 307 6.32 -5.57 15.97
N ASP A 308 6.95 -5.81 14.82
CA ASP A 308 6.67 -5.16 13.55
C ASP A 308 5.40 -5.74 12.93
N LEU A 309 5.21 -7.07 13.03
CA LEU A 309 3.93 -7.73 12.75
C LEU A 309 2.79 -7.05 13.53
N ARG A 310 2.95 -6.85 14.84
CA ARG A 310 1.94 -6.16 15.66
C ARG A 310 1.72 -4.70 15.24
N ARG A 311 2.80 -3.93 15.07
CA ARG A 311 2.73 -2.50 14.71
C ARG A 311 2.13 -2.26 13.33
N SER A 312 2.21 -3.23 12.42
CA SER A 312 1.57 -3.13 11.10
C SER A 312 0.07 -2.86 11.18
N ILE A 313 -0.63 -3.39 12.19
CA ILE A 313 -2.07 -3.18 12.38
C ILE A 313 -2.35 -1.70 12.67
N VAL A 314 -1.55 -1.10 13.55
CA VAL A 314 -1.67 0.32 13.91
C VAL A 314 -1.44 1.19 12.67
N GLY A 315 -0.36 0.97 11.93
CA GLY A 315 -0.08 1.74 10.71
C GLY A 315 -1.19 1.62 9.66
N ILE A 316 -1.72 0.43 9.42
CA ILE A 316 -2.83 0.22 8.47
C ILE A 316 -4.10 0.96 8.91
N LEU A 317 -4.41 0.94 10.21
CA LEU A 317 -5.54 1.67 10.77
C LEU A 317 -5.35 3.18 10.59
N GLU A 318 -4.17 3.71 10.90
CA GLU A 318 -3.83 5.12 10.74
C GLU A 318 -3.97 5.60 9.29
N PHE A 319 -3.44 4.86 8.32
CA PHE A 319 -3.53 5.22 6.90
C PHE A 319 -4.96 5.16 6.33
N ASN A 320 -5.85 4.34 6.90
CA ASN A 320 -7.27 4.42 6.60
C ASN A 320 -7.88 5.74 7.09
N LEU A 321 -7.46 6.24 8.26
CA LEU A 321 -7.86 7.58 8.73
C LEU A 321 -7.27 8.69 7.86
N PHE A 322 -6.09 8.48 7.27
CA PHE A 322 -5.44 9.44 6.36
C PHE A 322 -6.03 9.45 4.95
N GLY A 323 -7.07 8.64 4.67
CA GLY A 323 -7.67 8.56 3.34
C GLY A 323 -6.78 7.83 2.33
N ILE A 324 -5.97 6.87 2.78
CA ILE A 324 -5.13 6.01 1.94
C ILE A 324 -5.45 4.54 2.28
N PRO A 325 -6.64 4.05 1.91
CA PRO A 325 -7.10 2.71 2.28
C PRO A 325 -6.35 1.59 1.56
N TYR A 326 -5.69 1.87 0.43
CA TYR A 326 -4.82 0.92 -0.26
C TYR A 326 -3.43 0.90 0.41
N ILE A 327 -3.37 0.23 1.56
CA ILE A 327 -2.22 0.19 2.47
C ILE A 327 -1.91 -1.25 2.92
N GLY A 328 -0.62 -1.52 3.19
CA GLY A 328 -0.14 -2.77 3.77
C GLY A 328 1.28 -2.64 4.33
N ALA A 329 1.79 -3.72 4.90
CA ALA A 329 3.20 -3.86 5.28
C ALA A 329 3.84 -5.00 4.49
N ASP A 330 5.16 -4.98 4.35
CA ASP A 330 5.88 -6.09 3.73
C ASP A 330 5.74 -7.35 4.58
N ILE A 331 5.00 -8.31 4.03
CA ILE A 331 4.64 -9.55 4.71
C ILE A 331 5.90 -10.39 4.93
N CYS A 332 6.01 -10.97 6.13
CA CYS A 332 7.18 -11.67 6.67
C CYS A 332 8.34 -10.78 7.13
N GLY A 333 8.30 -9.49 6.80
CA GLY A 333 9.30 -8.47 7.14
C GLY A 333 10.32 -8.26 6.03
N PHE A 334 10.72 -7.02 5.79
CA PHE A 334 11.70 -6.66 4.77
C PHE A 334 13.13 -6.87 5.27
N ASN A 335 13.49 -6.24 6.39
CA ASN A 335 14.81 -6.33 7.01
C ASN A 335 14.95 -7.59 7.90
N TYR A 336 16.14 -8.21 7.88
CA TYR A 336 16.47 -9.45 8.57
C TYR A 336 15.76 -10.72 8.02
N ASN A 337 16.40 -11.88 8.22
CA ASN A 337 15.79 -13.17 7.92
C ASN A 337 14.55 -13.41 8.79
N THR A 338 13.43 -13.74 8.14
CA THR A 338 12.23 -14.22 8.82
C THR A 338 12.41 -15.64 9.37
N THR A 339 11.48 -16.06 10.24
CA THR A 339 11.39 -17.45 10.71
C THR A 339 10.15 -18.12 10.14
N TYR A 340 10.12 -19.46 10.12
CA TYR A 340 8.97 -20.23 9.65
C TYR A 340 7.67 -19.79 10.36
N GLU A 341 7.69 -19.70 11.70
CA GLU A 341 6.48 -19.36 12.45
C GLU A 341 6.07 -17.89 12.23
N LEU A 342 7.03 -16.96 12.25
CA LEU A 342 6.75 -15.54 12.02
C LEU A 342 6.14 -15.33 10.64
N CYS A 343 6.78 -15.86 9.59
CA CYS A 343 6.30 -15.69 8.22
C CYS A 343 4.95 -16.37 8.01
N LEU A 344 4.69 -17.53 8.63
CA LEU A 344 3.39 -18.18 8.53
C LEU A 344 2.28 -17.34 9.19
N ARG A 345 2.53 -16.75 10.36
CA ARG A 345 1.58 -15.83 11.02
C ARG A 345 1.42 -14.52 10.27
N TRP A 346 2.49 -14.03 9.63
CA TRP A 346 2.42 -12.83 8.81
C TRP A 346 1.68 -13.07 7.51
N MET A 347 1.86 -14.22 6.83
CA MET A 347 1.03 -14.61 5.68
C MET A 347 -0.45 -14.68 6.07
N GLN A 348 -0.74 -15.16 7.29
CA GLN A 348 -2.10 -15.17 7.82
C GLN A 348 -2.69 -13.77 7.97
N LEU A 349 -2.01 -12.88 8.69
CA LEU A 349 -2.45 -11.50 8.90
C LEU A 349 -2.46 -10.70 7.59
N GLY A 350 -1.38 -10.76 6.83
CA GLY A 350 -1.14 -9.99 5.62
C GLY A 350 -2.09 -10.35 4.47
N SER A 351 -2.69 -11.54 4.49
CA SER A 351 -3.81 -11.88 3.60
C SER A 351 -5.02 -10.93 3.79
N PHE A 352 -5.11 -10.22 4.91
CA PHE A 352 -6.17 -9.28 5.24
C PHE A 352 -5.70 -7.81 5.23
N TYR A 353 -4.51 -7.51 4.72
CA TYR A 353 -4.15 -6.14 4.38
C TYR A 353 -4.83 -5.72 3.08
N PRO A 354 -5.34 -4.48 2.94
CA PRO A 354 -5.89 -4.00 1.67
C PRO A 354 -4.91 -4.15 0.51
N PHE A 355 -3.66 -3.70 0.69
CA PHE A 355 -2.52 -4.02 -0.15
C PHE A 355 -1.73 -5.19 0.47
N SER A 356 -1.64 -6.33 -0.23
CA SER A 356 -1.08 -7.57 0.30
C SER A 356 0.15 -8.01 -0.51
N ARG A 357 1.33 -7.60 -0.05
CA ARG A 357 2.62 -7.90 -0.70
C ARG A 357 3.58 -8.60 0.25
N ASN A 358 4.17 -9.72 -0.18
CA ASN A 358 5.39 -10.24 0.43
C ASN A 358 6.59 -9.64 -0.32
N HIS A 359 7.49 -9.00 0.44
CA HIS A 359 8.66 -8.32 -0.07
C HIS A 359 9.83 -8.53 0.91
N ASN A 360 11.05 -8.58 0.40
CA ASN A 360 12.24 -9.00 1.15
C ASN A 360 13.46 -8.18 0.73
N ALA A 361 14.35 -7.89 1.66
CA ALA A 361 15.59 -7.18 1.37
C ALA A 361 16.64 -8.07 0.68
N GLU A 362 17.58 -7.42 -0.01
CA GLU A 362 18.72 -8.10 -0.62
C GLU A 362 19.58 -8.81 0.43
N GLY A 363 20.10 -9.99 0.07
CA GLY A 363 20.96 -10.79 0.94
C GLY A 363 20.22 -11.62 2.01
N ASN A 364 18.92 -11.40 2.23
CA ASN A 364 18.11 -12.28 3.07
C ASN A 364 17.80 -13.62 2.36
N SER A 365 17.52 -14.63 3.17
CA SER A 365 16.94 -15.91 2.74
C SER A 365 15.60 -15.68 2.06
N GLU A 366 15.27 -16.49 1.05
CA GLU A 366 13.99 -16.37 0.36
C GLU A 366 12.83 -16.62 1.33
N GLN A 367 11.71 -15.92 1.11
CA GLN A 367 10.56 -15.95 2.00
C GLN A 367 9.20 -15.91 1.30
N ASP A 368 9.15 -16.20 0.00
CA ASP A 368 7.88 -16.49 -0.65
C ASP A 368 7.23 -17.73 0.00
N PRO A 369 5.90 -17.85 -0.01
CA PRO A 369 5.23 -18.93 0.68
C PRO A 369 5.54 -20.34 0.12
N ALA A 370 6.06 -20.44 -1.09
CA ALA A 370 6.39 -21.72 -1.72
C ALA A 370 7.74 -22.28 -1.26
N VAL A 371 8.70 -21.44 -0.84
CA VAL A 371 10.05 -21.89 -0.45
C VAL A 371 10.08 -22.72 0.84
N PHE A 372 9.08 -22.56 1.71
CA PHE A 372 9.00 -23.25 3.01
C PHE A 372 8.41 -24.68 2.93
N GLY A 373 8.05 -25.15 1.73
CA GLY A 373 7.53 -26.50 1.48
C GLY A 373 6.02 -26.67 1.69
N ASP A 374 5.54 -27.89 1.45
CA ASP A 374 4.11 -28.21 1.29
C ASP A 374 3.22 -27.78 2.48
N ALA A 375 3.67 -28.00 3.71
CA ALA A 375 2.88 -27.68 4.91
C ALA A 375 2.63 -26.17 5.04
N PHE A 376 3.66 -25.35 4.81
CA PHE A 376 3.55 -23.89 4.84
C PHE A 376 2.68 -23.42 3.68
N ALA A 377 2.98 -23.89 2.47
CA ALA A 377 2.27 -23.54 1.26
C ALA A 377 0.77 -23.84 1.37
N LYS A 378 0.39 -24.99 1.93
CA LYS A 378 -1.00 -25.39 2.15
C LYS A 378 -1.75 -24.42 3.07
N ILE A 379 -1.14 -23.97 4.16
CA ILE A 379 -1.76 -23.07 5.13
C ILE A 379 -1.86 -21.65 4.54
N SER A 380 -0.79 -21.17 3.90
CA SER A 380 -0.76 -19.87 3.23
C SER A 380 -1.79 -19.82 2.10
N ARG A 381 -1.86 -20.85 1.24
CA ARG A 381 -2.88 -21.01 0.19
C ARG A 381 -4.29 -21.00 0.76
N ALA A 382 -4.54 -21.73 1.85
CA ALA A 382 -5.86 -21.77 2.46
C ALA A 382 -6.31 -20.38 2.94
N THR A 383 -5.40 -19.60 3.52
CA THR A 383 -5.71 -18.23 3.98
C THR A 383 -5.87 -17.26 2.81
N LEU A 384 -4.98 -17.32 1.82
CA LEU A 384 -5.09 -16.50 0.60
C LEU A 384 -6.38 -16.81 -0.16
N ARG A 385 -6.83 -18.07 -0.21
CA ARG A 385 -8.13 -18.38 -0.82
C ARG A 385 -9.31 -17.74 -0.08
N ILE A 386 -9.24 -17.54 1.23
CA ILE A 386 -10.26 -16.75 1.97
C ILE A 386 -10.24 -15.30 1.49
N ARG A 387 -9.05 -14.69 1.34
CA ARG A 387 -8.91 -13.35 0.74
C ARG A 387 -9.55 -13.32 -0.64
N TYR A 388 -9.17 -14.22 -1.54
CA TYR A 388 -9.65 -14.28 -2.92
C TYR A 388 -11.17 -14.48 -2.99
N SER A 389 -11.73 -15.32 -2.10
CA SER A 389 -13.18 -15.48 -2.00
C SER A 389 -13.88 -14.18 -1.62
N LEU A 390 -13.29 -13.38 -0.74
CA LEU A 390 -13.85 -12.13 -0.23
C LEU A 390 -13.45 -10.88 -1.04
N LEU A 391 -12.75 -11.02 -2.16
CA LEU A 391 -12.41 -9.89 -3.02
C LEU A 391 -13.63 -9.10 -3.52
N PRO A 392 -14.80 -9.69 -3.85
CA PRO A 392 -15.99 -8.91 -4.16
C PRO A 392 -16.43 -8.00 -3.01
N TYR A 393 -16.35 -8.48 -1.76
CA TYR A 393 -16.64 -7.67 -0.58
C TYR A 393 -15.59 -6.57 -0.39
N LEU A 394 -14.30 -6.92 -0.45
CA LEU A 394 -13.22 -5.93 -0.31
C LEU A 394 -13.29 -4.85 -1.39
N TYR A 395 -13.55 -5.24 -2.64
CA TYR A 395 -13.72 -4.32 -3.77
C TYR A 395 -14.94 -3.41 -3.61
N THR A 396 -16.04 -3.94 -3.04
CA THR A 396 -17.19 -3.12 -2.66
C THR A 396 -16.83 -2.10 -1.57
N LEU A 397 -16.00 -2.46 -0.58
CA LEU A 397 -15.52 -1.50 0.42
C LEU A 397 -14.66 -0.39 -0.21
N PHE A 398 -13.83 -0.73 -1.19
CA PHE A 398 -13.08 0.27 -1.96
C PHE A 398 -13.99 1.19 -2.77
N TYR A 399 -15.04 0.64 -3.39
CA TYR A 399 -16.07 1.45 -4.05
C TYR A 399 -16.73 2.43 -3.07
N GLU A 400 -17.14 1.97 -1.88
CA GLU A 400 -17.75 2.83 -0.86
C GLU A 400 -16.75 3.91 -0.41
N SER A 401 -15.47 3.57 -0.21
CA SER A 401 -14.43 4.53 0.17
C SER A 401 -14.15 5.56 -0.94
N HIS A 402 -14.12 5.14 -2.20
CA HIS A 402 -13.93 6.02 -3.35
C HIS A 402 -15.14 6.95 -3.56
N VAL A 403 -16.36 6.40 -3.54
CA VAL A 403 -17.58 7.14 -3.86
C VAL A 403 -18.11 7.94 -2.69
N HIS A 404 -17.88 7.54 -1.44
CA HIS A 404 -18.43 8.18 -0.24
C HIS A 404 -17.38 8.66 0.76
N GLY A 405 -16.11 8.32 0.57
CA GLY A 405 -15.08 8.52 1.60
C GLY A 405 -15.17 7.44 2.69
N GLY A 406 -14.42 7.62 3.78
CA GLY A 406 -14.40 6.66 4.88
C GLY A 406 -13.38 5.54 4.68
N THR A 407 -13.54 4.45 5.44
CA THR A 407 -12.48 3.46 5.67
C THR A 407 -12.79 2.08 5.10
N VAL A 408 -11.76 1.41 4.58
CA VAL A 408 -11.83 -0.01 4.18
C VAL A 408 -11.48 -0.91 5.36
N VAL A 409 -10.40 -0.59 6.06
CA VAL A 409 -10.02 -1.22 7.34
C VAL A 409 -10.33 -0.25 8.47
N ARG A 410 -11.02 -0.72 9.51
CA ARG A 410 -11.41 0.09 10.66
C ARG A 410 -11.14 -0.58 11.99
N SER A 411 -10.87 0.23 13.01
CA SER A 411 -10.72 -0.26 14.38
C SER A 411 -12.09 -0.63 14.94
N LEU A 412 -12.11 -1.41 16.02
CA LEU A 412 -13.37 -1.76 16.68
C LEU A 412 -14.07 -0.49 17.21
N MET A 413 -13.32 0.50 17.68
CA MET A 413 -13.88 1.78 18.15
C MET A 413 -14.67 2.52 17.08
N HIS A 414 -14.32 2.31 15.81
CA HIS A 414 -14.93 3.00 14.67
C HIS A 414 -16.38 2.57 14.47
N GLU A 415 -16.68 1.30 14.78
CA GLU A 415 -18.01 0.69 14.70
C GLU A 415 -18.76 0.70 16.04
N PHE A 416 -18.02 0.65 17.16
CA PHE A 416 -18.56 0.48 18.50
C PHE A 416 -18.15 1.64 19.40
N THR A 417 -18.39 2.87 18.93
CA THR A 417 -17.91 4.11 19.55
C THR A 417 -18.29 4.29 21.02
N SER A 418 -19.47 3.83 21.42
CA SER A 418 -19.96 3.90 22.80
C SER A 418 -19.32 2.89 23.75
N ASP A 419 -18.63 1.89 23.20
CA ASP A 419 -17.96 0.83 23.96
C ASP A 419 -16.50 1.21 24.22
N GLN A 420 -16.22 1.72 25.42
CA GLN A 420 -14.89 2.25 25.78
C GLN A 420 -13.78 1.20 25.73
N GLU A 421 -14.10 -0.08 25.91
CA GLU A 421 -13.12 -1.17 25.78
C GLU A 421 -12.50 -1.21 24.38
N THR A 422 -13.27 -0.84 23.35
CA THR A 422 -12.81 -0.89 21.95
C THR A 422 -11.81 0.19 21.59
N HIS A 423 -11.66 1.25 22.40
CA HIS A 423 -10.82 2.41 22.11
C HIS A 423 -9.33 2.10 22.19
N GLY A 424 -8.95 1.08 22.96
CA GLY A 424 -7.56 0.64 23.15
C GLY A 424 -7.18 -0.61 22.37
N ILE A 425 -8.07 -1.14 21.51
CA ILE A 425 -7.82 -2.40 20.82
C ILE A 425 -7.04 -2.16 19.53
N ASP A 426 -5.79 -2.61 19.54
CA ASP A 426 -4.88 -2.65 18.37
C ASP A 426 -4.50 -4.08 17.94
N THR A 427 -5.12 -5.09 18.55
CA THR A 427 -4.84 -6.51 18.30
C THR A 427 -5.88 -7.21 17.42
N ALA A 428 -6.93 -6.48 17.03
CA ALA A 428 -7.95 -6.92 16.08
C ALA A 428 -8.46 -5.72 15.28
N PHE A 429 -8.93 -5.96 14.07
CA PHE A 429 -9.50 -4.93 13.20
C PHE A 429 -10.62 -5.51 12.35
N LEU A 430 -11.33 -4.64 11.63
CA LEU A 430 -12.45 -4.99 10.77
C LEU A 430 -12.15 -4.63 9.31
N TRP A 431 -12.58 -5.49 8.38
CA TRP A 431 -12.88 -5.09 7.02
C TRP A 431 -14.32 -4.59 6.94
N GLY A 432 -14.45 -3.30 6.66
CA GLY A 432 -15.72 -2.60 6.73
C GLY A 432 -16.37 -2.79 8.10
N PRO A 433 -17.69 -2.82 8.18
CA PRO A 433 -18.40 -2.97 9.45
C PRO A 433 -18.58 -4.43 9.93
N ALA A 434 -18.21 -5.42 9.11
CA ALA A 434 -18.78 -6.77 9.22
C ALA A 434 -17.78 -7.91 9.47
N PHE A 435 -16.51 -7.78 9.09
CA PHE A 435 -15.58 -8.92 9.09
C PHE A 435 -14.39 -8.65 10.01
N MET A 436 -14.33 -9.31 11.15
CA MET A 436 -13.30 -9.14 12.18
C MET A 436 -12.15 -10.12 12.01
N ILE A 437 -10.93 -9.59 12.06
CA ILE A 437 -9.67 -10.32 11.96
C ILE A 437 -8.93 -10.18 13.30
N ALA A 438 -8.64 -11.30 13.94
CA ALA A 438 -7.97 -11.35 15.25
C ALA A 438 -6.72 -12.27 15.20
N PRO A 439 -5.58 -11.76 14.70
CA PRO A 439 -4.36 -12.54 14.46
C PRO A 439 -3.63 -12.98 15.73
N VAL A 440 -2.76 -13.98 15.58
CA VAL A 440 -1.72 -14.28 16.57
C VAL A 440 -0.55 -13.34 16.34
N LEU A 441 -0.12 -12.62 17.38
CA LEU A 441 0.91 -11.58 17.31
C LEU A 441 2.14 -11.88 18.18
N GLU A 442 2.21 -13.08 18.75
CA GLU A 442 3.30 -13.51 19.63
C GLU A 442 3.76 -14.93 19.26
N GLU A 443 5.05 -15.18 19.44
CA GLU A 443 5.67 -16.47 19.13
C GLU A 443 5.11 -17.61 19.99
N ALA A 444 5.09 -18.82 19.45
CA ALA A 444 4.65 -20.05 20.10
C ALA A 444 3.19 -20.04 20.60
N THR A 445 2.41 -19.02 20.23
CA THR A 445 1.03 -18.86 20.67
C THR A 445 0.06 -19.64 19.79
N ARG A 446 -0.89 -20.34 20.41
CA ARG A 446 -1.89 -21.20 19.75
C ARG A 446 -3.34 -20.86 20.14
N SER A 447 -3.53 -19.76 20.85
CA SER A 447 -4.83 -19.18 21.22
C SER A 447 -4.67 -17.69 21.44
N VAL A 448 -5.70 -16.90 21.16
CA VAL A 448 -5.68 -15.44 21.35
C VAL A 448 -6.87 -14.99 22.19
N THR A 449 -6.68 -13.95 22.99
CA THR A 449 -7.76 -13.30 23.72
C THR A 449 -8.33 -12.19 22.87
N VAL A 450 -9.60 -12.31 22.48
CA VAL A 450 -10.30 -11.38 21.59
C VAL A 450 -11.44 -10.74 22.34
N TYR A 451 -11.59 -9.42 22.21
CA TYR A 451 -12.79 -8.74 22.67
C TYR A 451 -13.88 -8.83 21.60
N PHE A 452 -15.07 -9.26 21.99
CA PHE A 452 -16.24 -9.30 21.11
C PHE A 452 -17.17 -8.15 21.51
N PRO A 453 -17.27 -7.06 20.73
CA PRO A 453 -18.18 -5.95 21.01
C PRO A 453 -19.65 -6.40 20.99
N GLU A 454 -20.54 -5.50 21.41
CA GLU A 454 -21.98 -5.76 21.55
C GLU A 454 -22.70 -5.99 20.19
N ALA A 455 -22.56 -7.21 19.66
CA ALA A 455 -23.22 -7.73 18.47
C ALA A 455 -23.28 -9.27 18.52
N GLN A 456 -24.11 -9.87 17.67
CA GLN A 456 -23.98 -11.30 17.36
C GLN A 456 -22.72 -11.49 16.51
N TRP A 457 -21.87 -12.45 16.85
CA TRP A 457 -20.70 -12.82 16.04
C TRP A 457 -20.78 -14.29 15.62
N PHE A 458 -20.26 -14.60 14.45
CA PHE A 458 -20.19 -15.95 13.89
C PHE A 458 -18.74 -16.30 13.58
N ASP A 459 -18.25 -17.46 14.01
CA ASP A 459 -16.94 -17.95 13.57
C ASP A 459 -17.01 -18.27 12.06
N TYR A 460 -16.11 -17.65 11.27
CA TYR A 460 -16.14 -17.75 9.80
C TYR A 460 -16.06 -19.20 9.29
N TYR A 461 -15.36 -20.07 10.02
CA TYR A 461 -15.06 -21.44 9.56
C TYR A 461 -16.18 -22.42 9.88
N THR A 462 -16.79 -22.29 11.06
CA THR A 462 -17.86 -23.17 11.53
C THR A 462 -19.25 -22.63 11.19
N VAL A 463 -19.35 -21.33 10.90
CA VAL A 463 -20.61 -20.61 10.66
C VAL A 463 -21.56 -20.67 11.86
N LEU A 464 -21.03 -20.99 13.06
CA LEU A 464 -21.80 -21.05 14.28
C LEU A 464 -21.78 -19.70 15.01
N PRO A 465 -22.91 -19.27 15.58
CA PRO A 465 -22.94 -18.08 16.43
C PRO A 465 -22.10 -18.31 17.69
N SER A 466 -21.28 -17.33 18.06
CA SER A 466 -20.58 -17.34 19.33
C SER A 466 -21.51 -16.98 20.48
N ALA A 467 -21.20 -17.49 21.67
CA ALA A 467 -21.82 -17.05 22.92
C ALA A 467 -21.20 -15.75 23.48
N TRP A 468 -20.18 -15.20 22.82
CA TRP A 468 -19.44 -14.02 23.26
C TRP A 468 -20.11 -12.74 22.76
N LYS A 469 -20.41 -11.84 23.69
CA LYS A 469 -21.03 -10.54 23.45
C LYS A 469 -20.58 -9.60 24.56
N LYS A 470 -19.97 -8.47 24.18
CA LYS A 470 -19.42 -7.45 25.08
C LYS A 470 -18.47 -8.03 26.13
N ASN A 471 -17.61 -8.96 25.73
CA ASN A 471 -16.66 -9.62 26.62
C ASN A 471 -15.41 -10.11 25.89
N TYR A 472 -14.36 -10.37 26.66
CA TYR A 472 -13.18 -11.07 26.18
C TYR A 472 -13.42 -12.58 26.15
N ALA A 473 -12.91 -13.25 25.13
CA ALA A 473 -12.84 -14.70 25.06
C ALA A 473 -11.50 -15.17 24.51
N THR A 474 -10.99 -16.26 25.08
CA THR A 474 -9.81 -16.95 24.55
C THR A 474 -10.24 -17.96 23.49
N VAL A 475 -9.77 -17.76 22.27
CA VAL A 475 -10.17 -18.55 21.10
C VAL A 475 -8.99 -19.34 20.56
N SER A 476 -9.25 -20.53 20.01
CA SER A 476 -8.20 -21.38 19.44
C SER A 476 -7.65 -20.78 18.15
N ALA A 477 -6.33 -20.72 18.04
CA ALA A 477 -5.59 -20.16 16.91
C ALA A 477 -4.36 -21.03 16.58
N PRO A 478 -4.54 -22.31 16.18
CA PRO A 478 -3.42 -23.17 15.79
C PRO A 478 -2.68 -22.58 14.58
N LEU A 479 -1.49 -23.09 14.24
CA LEU A 479 -0.73 -22.60 13.07
C LEU A 479 -1.51 -22.69 11.76
N SER A 480 -2.50 -23.57 11.65
CA SER A 480 -3.30 -23.76 10.44
C SER A 480 -4.48 -22.79 10.29
N LYS A 481 -4.73 -21.91 11.26
CA LYS A 481 -5.92 -21.04 11.28
C LYS A 481 -5.62 -19.69 11.93
N ILE A 482 -6.08 -18.62 11.28
CA ILE A 482 -6.27 -17.30 11.86
C ILE A 482 -7.74 -17.15 12.32
N PRO A 483 -8.01 -16.66 13.54
CA PRO A 483 -9.37 -16.37 14.00
C PRO A 483 -10.03 -15.26 13.17
N LEU A 484 -11.21 -15.57 12.62
CA LEU A 484 -11.99 -14.70 11.74
C LEU A 484 -13.46 -14.79 12.15
N TYR A 485 -14.14 -13.65 12.22
CA TYR A 485 -15.53 -13.58 12.67
C TYR A 485 -16.36 -12.66 11.80
N ILE A 486 -17.62 -13.03 11.56
CA ILE A 486 -18.59 -12.21 10.84
C ILE A 486 -19.59 -11.65 11.84
N ARG A 487 -19.86 -10.35 11.78
CA ARG A 487 -20.87 -9.66 12.57
C ARG A 487 -22.27 -9.96 12.01
N GLY A 488 -23.21 -10.29 12.89
CA GLY A 488 -24.62 -10.41 12.54
C GLY A 488 -25.20 -9.07 12.09
N GLY A 489 -26.17 -9.12 11.17
CA GLY A 489 -26.76 -7.95 10.51
C GLY A 489 -26.18 -7.67 9.12
N TYR A 490 -25.20 -8.46 8.66
CA TYR A 490 -24.46 -8.19 7.43
C TYR A 490 -24.52 -9.33 6.41
N ILE A 491 -24.55 -8.96 5.13
CA ILE A 491 -24.47 -9.84 3.97
C ILE A 491 -23.18 -9.53 3.21
N LEU A 492 -22.30 -10.52 3.08
CA LEU A 492 -21.02 -10.36 2.39
C LEU A 492 -21.05 -11.10 1.04
N PRO A 493 -20.81 -10.41 -0.09
CA PRO A 493 -20.60 -11.09 -1.36
C PRO A 493 -19.25 -11.81 -1.38
N GLN A 494 -19.24 -13.00 -1.95
CA GLN A 494 -18.05 -13.79 -2.20
C GLN A 494 -18.09 -14.40 -3.60
N GLN A 495 -16.95 -14.86 -4.08
CA GLN A 495 -16.80 -15.58 -5.34
C GLN A 495 -15.95 -16.84 -5.11
N GLU A 496 -16.12 -17.90 -5.90
CA GLU A 496 -15.20 -19.04 -5.77
C GLU A 496 -13.77 -18.60 -6.14
N PRO A 497 -12.77 -18.87 -5.29
CA PRO A 497 -11.42 -18.32 -5.47
C PRO A 497 -10.65 -19.08 -6.56
N ALA A 498 -9.66 -18.43 -7.16
CA ALA A 498 -8.71 -19.02 -8.10
C ALA A 498 -7.28 -18.54 -7.82
N THR A 499 -6.32 -18.87 -8.68
CA THR A 499 -4.91 -18.48 -8.48
C THR A 499 -4.59 -17.05 -8.92
N THR A 500 -5.46 -16.46 -9.72
CA THR A 500 -5.42 -15.05 -10.13
C THR A 500 -6.83 -14.47 -10.09
N THR A 501 -6.94 -13.16 -10.01
CA THR A 501 -8.22 -12.46 -10.16
C THR A 501 -8.77 -12.56 -11.58
N THR A 502 -7.91 -12.67 -12.59
CA THR A 502 -8.31 -12.94 -13.98
C THR A 502 -9.16 -14.20 -14.07
N GLU A 503 -8.76 -15.27 -13.37
CA GLU A 503 -9.54 -16.50 -13.29
C GLU A 503 -10.71 -16.37 -12.30
N SER A 504 -10.48 -15.85 -11.10
CA SER A 504 -11.51 -15.86 -10.05
C SER A 504 -12.73 -15.02 -10.43
N ARG A 505 -12.55 -13.94 -11.19
CA ARG A 505 -13.65 -13.08 -11.65
C ARG A 505 -14.63 -13.79 -12.60
N LEU A 506 -14.24 -14.92 -13.19
CA LEU A 506 -15.09 -15.76 -14.04
C LEU A 506 -15.92 -16.78 -13.25
N ASN A 507 -15.61 -16.96 -11.96
CA ASN A 507 -16.21 -18.00 -11.15
C ASN A 507 -17.59 -17.60 -10.57
N PRO A 508 -18.39 -18.58 -10.10
CA PRO A 508 -19.68 -18.32 -9.47
C PRO A 508 -19.59 -17.42 -8.22
N PHE A 509 -20.59 -16.56 -8.06
CA PHE A 509 -20.81 -15.77 -6.84
C PHE A 509 -21.57 -16.55 -5.78
N GLY A 510 -21.37 -16.15 -4.52
CA GLY A 510 -22.16 -16.56 -3.37
C GLY A 510 -22.39 -15.41 -2.40
N LEU A 511 -23.29 -15.61 -1.43
CA LEU A 511 -23.56 -14.65 -0.34
C LEU A 511 -23.40 -15.36 1.00
N ILE A 512 -22.71 -14.70 1.93
CA ILE A 512 -22.70 -15.08 3.34
C ILE A 512 -23.71 -14.19 4.06
N ILE A 513 -24.79 -14.78 4.59
CA ILE A 513 -25.87 -14.05 5.27
C ILE A 513 -25.74 -14.31 6.79
N ALA A 514 -25.17 -13.36 7.52
CA ALA A 514 -25.04 -13.43 8.98
C ALA A 514 -26.17 -12.64 9.64
N LEU A 515 -27.15 -13.34 10.21
CA LEU A 515 -28.33 -12.70 10.82
C LEU A 515 -28.00 -12.07 12.17
N ASP A 516 -28.57 -10.89 12.43
CA ASP A 516 -28.60 -10.31 13.77
C ASP A 516 -29.63 -11.00 14.69
N GLU A 517 -29.77 -10.47 15.91
CA GLU A 517 -30.71 -10.97 16.92
C GLU A 517 -32.18 -10.82 16.50
N GLN A 518 -32.47 -9.93 15.55
CA GLN A 518 -33.79 -9.70 14.97
C GLN A 518 -34.05 -10.58 13.73
N GLY A 519 -33.09 -11.43 13.35
CA GLY A 519 -33.19 -12.28 12.17
C GLY A 519 -33.04 -11.50 10.86
N GLN A 520 -32.34 -10.36 10.87
CA GLN A 520 -32.15 -9.47 9.73
C GLN A 520 -30.68 -9.40 9.30
N ALA A 521 -30.45 -9.09 8.03
CA ALA A 521 -29.13 -8.76 7.51
C ALA A 521 -29.23 -7.88 6.26
N SER A 522 -28.21 -7.06 6.01
CA SER A 522 -28.10 -6.24 4.81
C SER A 522 -26.67 -6.14 4.28
N GLY A 523 -26.52 -5.81 2.99
CA GLY A 523 -25.20 -5.63 2.38
C GLY A 523 -25.30 -5.08 0.97
N SER A 524 -24.16 -4.96 0.30
CA SER A 524 -24.09 -4.51 -1.08
C SER A 524 -23.03 -5.27 -1.87
N LEU A 525 -23.13 -5.20 -3.19
CA LEU A 525 -22.11 -5.62 -4.14
C LEU A 525 -21.96 -4.52 -5.20
N PHE A 526 -20.74 -4.00 -5.33
CA PHE A 526 -20.31 -3.24 -6.50
C PHE A 526 -19.53 -4.17 -7.43
N TRP A 527 -19.81 -4.10 -8.73
CA TRP A 527 -19.13 -4.90 -9.74
C TRP A 527 -19.08 -4.21 -11.09
N ASP A 528 -17.87 -3.96 -11.61
CA ASP A 528 -17.62 -3.46 -12.95
C ASP A 528 -16.63 -4.39 -13.69
N ASP A 529 -16.03 -3.94 -14.78
CA ASP A 529 -15.06 -4.74 -15.53
C ASP A 529 -13.72 -4.94 -14.79
N GLY A 530 -13.46 -4.16 -13.74
CA GLY A 530 -12.39 -4.34 -12.77
C GLY A 530 -11.13 -3.52 -13.03
N ASP A 531 -11.03 -2.82 -14.15
CA ASP A 531 -9.82 -2.07 -14.51
C ASP A 531 -10.00 -0.91 -15.50
N SER A 532 -11.18 -0.71 -16.10
CA SER A 532 -11.37 0.42 -17.01
C SER A 532 -11.48 1.76 -16.28
N ILE A 533 -10.98 2.81 -16.92
CA ILE A 533 -11.10 4.17 -16.40
C ILE A 533 -12.56 4.68 -16.43
N ASP A 534 -12.90 5.49 -15.42
CA ASP A 534 -14.17 6.20 -15.26
C ASP A 534 -15.44 5.32 -15.27
N THR A 535 -15.36 4.04 -14.88
CA THR A 535 -16.53 3.15 -14.87
C THR A 535 -17.64 3.71 -13.97
N ILE A 536 -17.27 4.32 -12.85
CA ILE A 536 -18.20 4.88 -11.87
C ILE A 536 -18.85 6.17 -12.40
N GLU A 537 -18.05 7.10 -12.92
CA GLU A 537 -18.52 8.37 -13.50
C GLU A 537 -19.39 8.16 -14.74
N LYS A 538 -19.12 7.10 -15.51
CA LYS A 538 -19.90 6.71 -16.70
C LYS A 538 -21.06 5.78 -16.38
N GLU A 539 -21.27 5.42 -15.12
CA GLU A 539 -22.31 4.47 -14.67
C GLU A 539 -22.22 3.08 -15.34
N ASN A 540 -21.02 2.67 -15.76
CA ASN A 540 -20.73 1.39 -16.39
C ASN A 540 -20.40 0.31 -15.35
N TYR A 541 -21.34 0.05 -14.43
CA TYR A 541 -21.18 -0.93 -13.37
C TYR A 541 -22.52 -1.56 -12.97
N PHE A 542 -22.44 -2.64 -12.21
CA PHE A 542 -23.55 -3.28 -11.51
C PHE A 542 -23.44 -2.96 -10.02
N LEU A 543 -24.52 -2.45 -9.44
CA LEU A 543 -24.64 -2.20 -8.00
C LEU A 543 -25.90 -2.89 -7.47
N ALA A 544 -25.72 -3.80 -6.53
CA ALA A 544 -26.81 -4.49 -5.83
C ALA A 544 -26.83 -4.15 -4.35
N LYS A 545 -28.03 -4.01 -3.79
CA LYS A 545 -28.27 -3.98 -2.35
C LYS A 545 -29.02 -5.24 -1.95
N TYR A 546 -28.54 -5.90 -0.91
CA TYR A 546 -29.14 -7.10 -0.35
C TYR A 546 -29.84 -6.76 0.96
N THR A 547 -31.02 -7.34 1.16
CA THR A 547 -31.70 -7.36 2.45
C THR A 547 -32.28 -8.74 2.68
N PHE A 548 -32.18 -9.22 3.92
CA PHE A 548 -32.78 -10.45 4.37
C PHE A 548 -33.50 -10.20 5.69
N SER A 549 -34.71 -10.74 5.84
CA SER A 549 -35.45 -10.72 7.10
C SER A 549 -36.19 -12.05 7.26
N LYS A 550 -35.92 -12.74 8.37
CA LYS A 550 -36.61 -13.98 8.70
C LYS A 550 -38.07 -13.65 9.04
N VAL A 551 -39.00 -14.05 8.17
CA VAL A 551 -40.43 -13.93 8.45
C VAL A 551 -40.77 -14.85 9.62
N SER A 552 -41.20 -14.28 10.74
CA SER A 552 -41.80 -15.02 11.84
C SER A 552 -43.16 -15.55 11.40
N GLY A 553 -43.16 -16.74 10.80
CA GLY A 553 -44.38 -17.51 10.60
C GLY A 553 -44.92 -17.94 11.97
N ASN A 554 -46.00 -17.33 12.43
CA ASN A 554 -46.91 -18.00 13.36
C ASN A 554 -47.50 -19.20 12.61
N MET A 555 -46.92 -20.38 12.79
CA MET A 555 -47.58 -21.66 12.52
C MET A 555 -48.17 -22.21 13.82
#